data_AF-A0A4Y2VT17-F1
#
_entry.id   AF-A0A4Y2VT17-F1
#
_cell.length_a   1.000
_cell.length_b   1.000
_cell.length_c   1.000
_cell.angle_alpha   90.00
_cell.angle_beta   90.00
_cell.angle_gamma   90.00
#
_symmetry.space_group_name_H-M   'P 1'
#
loop_
_entity.id
_entity.type
_entity.pdbx_description
1 polymer ?
#
loop_
_entity_poly.entity_id
_entity_poly.type
_entity_poly.pdbx_seq_one_letter_code
_entity_poly.pdbx_strand_id
1 'polypeptide(L)'
;KDALELAKTIGKVSDNPQRGLYPRFGDNILPFNARESLIKGDFENIDILIGNNHDEGSIMITKAMKDTFGFFGEKHPKINKTFGEQIIRKNFKSFPDTDAVVKHYLGSLNEDDYDKILYQVQTASGDYARVCPSIYMAESVAKKGNTALYYYFVHRPSSAPWAPWMGVPHFEETPFVFGYPLRYPSNFAESEQLLSRQMIEVWTTFAKSGQRLFTFVHKAIANSAWRNPPTHDWYAGNRPGLSLQSVGTRSTQTALARLRSGHIKSLKFIDKEKTFSSCPCSCPASPAHIIDCIGASERQLWSGEGKGLVELLERHGVMDLV
;
A
#
# COMPACT_ATOMS: atom_id res chain seq x y z
N LYS A 1 -12.45 36.79 24.00
CA LYS A 1 -11.76 36.40 22.75
C LYS A 1 -12.70 35.49 21.97
N ASP A 2 -12.97 35.79 20.71
CA ASP A 2 -13.79 34.91 19.87
C ASP A 2 -12.92 33.84 19.19
N ALA A 3 -13.57 32.84 18.58
CA ALA A 3 -12.88 31.73 17.93
C ALA A 3 -11.98 32.19 16.77
N LEU A 4 -12.34 33.26 16.08
CA LEU A 4 -11.59 33.80 14.94
C LEU A 4 -10.30 34.47 15.40
N GLU A 5 -10.36 35.25 16.49
CA GLU A 5 -9.22 35.88 17.13
C GLU A 5 -8.22 34.82 17.64
N LEU A 6 -8.73 33.75 18.26
CA LEU A 6 -7.90 32.63 18.71
C LEU A 6 -7.23 31.92 17.53
N ALA A 7 -7.96 31.58 16.47
CA ALA A 7 -7.40 30.93 15.28
C ALA A 7 -6.30 31.78 14.61
N LYS A 8 -6.54 33.09 14.47
CA LYS A 8 -5.55 34.05 13.94
C LYS A 8 -4.31 34.16 14.84
N THR A 9 -4.50 34.07 16.16
CA THR A 9 -3.40 34.16 17.14
C THR A 9 -2.56 32.89 17.14
N ILE A 10 -3.15 31.70 16.99
CA ILE A 10 -2.41 30.43 16.92
C ILE A 10 -1.42 30.44 15.74
N GLY A 11 -1.82 31.02 14.60
CA GLY A 11 -0.93 31.18 13.44
C GLY A 11 0.26 32.13 13.67
N LYS A 12 0.25 32.94 14.74
CA LYS A 12 1.38 33.78 15.15
C LYS A 12 2.31 33.11 16.17
N VAL A 13 1.82 32.08 16.88
CA VAL A 13 2.59 31.34 17.89
C VAL A 13 3.34 30.15 17.26
N SER A 14 2.80 29.60 16.18
CA SER A 14 3.41 28.53 15.40
C SER A 14 3.21 28.82 13.92
N ASP A 15 4.30 28.82 13.16
CA ASP A 15 4.30 28.98 11.69
C ASP A 15 3.41 27.93 10.98
N ASN A 16 3.05 26.85 11.70
CA ASN A 16 2.00 25.93 11.31
C ASN A 16 0.92 25.88 12.40
N PRO A 17 -0.20 26.61 12.25
CA PRO A 17 -1.25 26.66 13.27
C PRO A 17 -1.89 25.29 13.54
N GLN A 18 -1.85 24.36 12.57
CA GLN A 18 -2.31 22.98 12.76
C GLN A 18 -1.34 22.11 13.58
N ARG A 19 -0.12 22.62 13.86
CA ARG A 19 0.86 21.97 14.74
C ARG A 19 1.02 22.68 16.09
N GLY A 20 0.22 23.71 16.37
CA GLY A 20 0.34 24.48 17.61
C GLY A 20 -0.29 23.80 18.83
N LEU A 21 -1.29 22.93 18.62
CA LEU A 21 -2.08 22.30 19.67
C LEU A 21 -2.14 20.80 19.43
N TYR A 22 -1.61 20.02 20.37
CA TYR A 22 -1.63 18.56 20.37
C TYR A 22 -2.13 18.04 21.71
N PRO A 23 -2.68 16.81 21.75
CA PRO A 23 -2.92 16.12 23.02
C PRO A 23 -1.65 16.14 23.89
N ARG A 24 -1.80 16.53 25.15
CA ARG A 24 -0.75 16.41 26.17
C ARG A 24 -1.13 15.30 27.13
N PHE A 25 -0.13 14.59 27.62
CA PHE A 25 -0.34 13.61 28.67
C PHE A 25 -0.18 14.24 30.06
N GLY A 26 -0.64 13.53 31.09
CA GLY A 26 -0.60 13.96 32.49
C GLY A 26 -1.95 14.47 33.04
N ASP A 27 -3.03 14.23 32.31
CA ASP A 27 -4.41 14.49 32.78
C ASP A 27 -5.20 13.18 32.91
N ASN A 28 -6.49 13.27 33.23
CA ASN A 28 -7.36 12.12 33.41
C ASN A 28 -7.76 11.43 32.08
N ILE A 29 -7.54 12.07 30.93
CA ILE A 29 -7.88 11.52 29.61
C ILE A 29 -6.68 10.77 29.03
N LEU A 30 -5.48 11.35 29.12
CA LEU A 30 -4.22 10.75 28.69
C LEU A 30 -3.22 10.81 29.86
N PRO A 31 -3.34 9.90 30.85
CA PRO A 31 -2.52 9.97 32.06
C PRO A 31 -1.03 9.75 31.79
N PHE A 32 -0.69 8.93 30.79
CA PHE A 32 0.68 8.53 30.49
C PHE A 32 1.09 8.90 29.07
N ASN A 33 2.40 8.98 28.85
CA ASN A 33 2.95 9.18 27.52
C ASN A 33 2.61 7.99 26.62
N ALA A 34 1.93 8.24 25.49
CA ALA A 34 1.46 7.18 24.58
C ALA A 34 2.59 6.29 24.04
N ARG A 35 3.78 6.84 23.80
CA ARG A 35 4.94 6.05 23.32
C ARG A 35 5.43 5.11 24.41
N GLU A 36 5.53 5.58 25.66
CA GLU A 36 5.92 4.73 26.79
C GLU A 36 4.87 3.66 27.09
N SER A 37 3.59 4.02 27.05
CA SER A 37 2.48 3.06 27.20
C SER A 37 2.56 1.97 26.14
N LEU A 38 2.79 2.33 24.87
CA LEU A 38 2.96 1.37 23.79
C LEU A 38 4.17 0.44 24.01
N ILE A 39 5.33 0.99 24.42
CA ILE A 39 6.54 0.22 24.76
C ILE A 39 6.27 -0.77 25.89
N LYS A 40 5.50 -0.37 26.91
CA LYS A 40 5.17 -1.19 28.08
C LYS A 40 4.03 -2.20 27.82
N GLY A 41 3.38 -2.14 26.66
CA GLY A 41 2.19 -2.96 26.40
C GLY A 41 0.93 -2.47 27.12
N ASP A 42 0.93 -1.23 27.64
CA ASP A 42 -0.14 -0.60 28.39
C ASP A 42 -1.14 0.09 27.46
N PHE A 43 -1.89 -0.74 26.73
CA PHE A 43 -2.97 -0.32 25.84
C PHE A 43 -4.03 -1.42 25.79
N GLU A 44 -5.24 -1.08 25.34
CA GLU A 44 -6.37 -2.00 25.33
C GLU A 44 -6.12 -3.27 24.49
N ASN A 45 -6.73 -4.37 24.91
CA ASN A 45 -6.58 -5.66 24.24
C ASN A 45 -7.58 -5.80 23.08
N ILE A 46 -7.31 -5.11 21.97
CA ILE A 46 -8.18 -5.04 20.81
C ILE A 46 -7.46 -5.40 19.50
N ASP A 47 -8.22 -5.96 18.57
CA ASP A 47 -7.79 -6.13 17.18
C ASP A 47 -7.81 -4.78 16.45
N ILE A 48 -6.90 -4.59 15.49
CA ILE A 48 -6.83 -3.34 14.69
C ILE A 48 -6.75 -3.62 13.19
N LEU A 49 -7.34 -2.71 12.41
CA LEU A 49 -7.09 -2.52 10.98
C LEU A 49 -6.38 -1.17 10.82
N ILE A 50 -5.17 -1.20 10.29
CA ILE A 50 -4.29 -0.03 10.17
C ILE A 50 -3.54 -0.10 8.83
N GLY A 51 -3.05 1.02 8.34
CA GLY A 51 -2.29 1.04 7.11
C GLY A 51 -1.74 2.40 6.76
N ASN A 52 -1.08 2.45 5.61
CA ASN A 52 -0.46 3.66 5.07
C ASN A 52 -0.61 3.72 3.56
N ASN A 53 -0.46 4.93 3.03
CA ASN A 53 -0.31 5.16 1.61
C ASN A 53 1.16 5.00 1.20
N HIS A 54 1.40 4.81 -0.10
CA HIS A 54 2.75 4.57 -0.59
C HIS A 54 3.71 5.76 -0.34
N ASP A 55 3.21 6.99 -0.50
CA ASP A 55 4.05 8.20 -0.49
C ASP A 55 3.61 9.18 0.62
N GLU A 56 3.46 8.69 1.86
CA GLU A 56 2.98 9.45 3.03
C GLU A 56 3.68 10.80 3.24
N GLY A 57 4.97 10.88 2.91
CA GLY A 57 5.78 12.06 3.15
C GLY A 57 5.68 13.15 2.09
N SER A 58 5.11 12.88 0.91
CA SER A 58 5.10 13.86 -0.19
C SER A 58 4.28 15.10 0.17
N ILE A 59 3.07 14.93 0.71
CA ILE A 59 2.24 16.03 1.26
C ILE A 59 2.91 16.75 2.43
N MET A 60 3.66 16.02 3.26
CA MET A 60 4.33 16.63 4.41
C MET A 60 5.38 17.66 3.97
N ILE A 61 6.13 17.33 2.92
CA ILE A 61 7.16 18.20 2.34
C ILE A 61 6.52 19.39 1.64
N THR A 62 5.51 19.19 0.78
CA THR A 62 4.87 20.29 0.05
C THR A 62 4.20 21.29 0.99
N LYS A 63 3.58 20.81 2.06
CA LYS A 63 2.95 21.68 3.08
C LYS A 63 3.97 22.45 3.90
N ALA A 64 5.09 21.83 4.26
CA ALA A 64 6.14 22.46 5.06
C ALA A 64 6.95 23.49 4.26
N MET A 65 7.10 23.29 2.95
CA MET A 65 7.92 24.09 2.05
C MET A 65 7.11 24.48 0.80
N LYS A 66 5.94 25.08 1.01
CA LYS A 66 5.00 25.48 -0.06
C LYS A 66 5.65 26.39 -1.10
N ASP A 67 6.54 27.29 -0.68
CA ASP A 67 7.23 28.20 -1.60
C ASP A 67 8.18 27.45 -2.53
N THR A 68 8.76 26.34 -2.07
CA THR A 68 9.69 25.51 -2.83
C THR A 68 8.96 24.54 -3.77
N PHE A 69 7.96 23.81 -3.27
CA PHE A 69 7.34 22.71 -4.01
C PHE A 69 5.99 23.05 -4.64
N GLY A 70 5.31 24.11 -4.18
CA GLY A 70 3.89 24.32 -4.46
C GLY A 70 3.00 23.42 -3.60
N PHE A 71 1.74 23.79 -3.41
CA PHE A 71 0.84 23.04 -2.52
C PHE A 71 0.48 21.67 -3.10
N PHE A 72 0.24 21.62 -4.42
CA PHE A 72 -0.05 20.41 -5.17
C PHE A 72 1.23 19.78 -5.76
N GLY A 73 2.41 20.25 -5.35
CA GLY A 73 3.70 19.80 -5.88
C GLY A 73 4.01 20.36 -7.28
N GLU A 74 3.28 21.36 -7.75
CA GLU A 74 3.35 21.87 -9.12
C GLU A 74 4.70 22.48 -9.52
N LYS A 75 5.55 22.86 -8.56
CA LYS A 75 6.86 23.49 -8.87
C LYS A 75 7.99 22.49 -9.14
N HIS A 76 7.85 21.23 -8.68
CA HIS A 76 8.78 20.12 -8.86
C HIS A 76 10.28 20.52 -8.98
N PRO A 77 10.87 21.14 -7.94
CA PRO A 77 12.23 21.63 -8.00
C PRO A 77 13.26 20.50 -7.92
N LYS A 78 14.40 20.68 -8.61
CA LYS A 78 15.57 19.81 -8.45
C LYS A 78 16.26 20.10 -7.12
N ILE A 79 16.11 19.23 -6.15
CA ILE A 79 16.79 19.36 -4.85
C ILE A 79 18.12 18.61 -4.86
N ASN A 80 19.20 19.28 -4.44
CA ASN A 80 20.51 18.65 -4.30
C ASN A 80 20.62 17.87 -2.98
N LYS A 81 21.69 17.06 -2.85
CA LYS A 81 21.88 16.19 -1.69
C LYS A 81 21.98 17.02 -0.40
N THR A 82 22.76 18.10 -0.41
CA THR A 82 22.90 19.01 0.74
C THR A 82 21.56 19.52 1.27
N PHE A 83 20.65 19.93 0.38
CA PHE A 83 19.31 20.37 0.78
C PHE A 83 18.48 19.21 1.35
N GLY A 84 18.56 18.03 0.73
CA GLY A 84 17.94 16.81 1.26
C GLY A 84 18.41 16.43 2.66
N GLU A 85 19.72 16.50 2.91
CA GLU A 85 20.31 16.24 4.23
C GLU A 85 19.77 17.19 5.30
N GLN A 86 19.67 18.48 4.99
CA GLN A 86 19.12 19.48 5.91
C GLN A 86 17.69 19.15 6.32
N ILE A 87 16.85 18.71 5.37
CA ILE A 87 15.46 18.31 5.64
C ILE A 87 15.44 17.08 6.57
N ILE A 88 16.23 16.05 6.26
CA ILE A 88 16.29 14.82 7.08
C ILE A 88 16.76 15.15 8.50
N ARG A 89 17.88 15.87 8.66
CA ARG A 89 18.39 16.24 9.98
C ARG A 89 17.38 17.05 10.80
N LYS A 90 16.64 17.95 10.14
CA LYS A 90 15.59 18.74 10.79
C LYS A 90 14.43 17.85 11.28
N ASN A 91 13.98 16.90 10.46
CA ASN A 91 12.89 15.99 10.83
C ASN A 91 13.29 15.07 11.99
N PHE A 92 14.52 14.56 11.96
CA PHE A 92 15.04 13.60 12.94
C PHE A 92 15.84 14.26 14.06
N LYS A 93 15.72 15.58 14.30
CA LYS A 93 16.55 16.33 15.27
C LYS A 93 16.57 15.78 16.70
N SER A 94 15.56 15.00 17.09
CA SER A 94 15.46 14.38 18.42
C SER A 94 16.10 12.98 18.48
N PHE A 95 16.58 12.45 17.36
CA PHE A 95 17.27 11.18 17.30
C PHE A 95 18.73 11.35 17.71
N PRO A 96 19.35 10.34 18.34
CA PRO A 96 20.71 10.43 18.84
C PRO A 96 21.75 10.53 17.71
N ASP A 97 21.48 9.94 16.55
CA ASP A 97 22.39 9.92 15.40
C ASP A 97 21.64 10.27 14.12
N THR A 98 21.60 11.56 13.78
CA THR A 98 20.96 12.04 12.54
C THR A 98 21.82 11.78 11.30
N ASP A 99 23.13 11.61 11.45
CA ASP A 99 24.06 11.29 10.36
C ASP A 99 23.82 9.88 9.83
N ALA A 100 23.58 8.91 10.71
CA ALA A 100 23.20 7.56 10.33
C ALA A 100 21.90 7.55 9.52
N VAL A 101 20.91 8.38 9.89
CA VAL A 101 19.65 8.51 9.14
C VAL A 101 19.91 9.12 7.75
N VAL A 102 20.69 10.19 7.67
CA VAL A 102 21.09 10.78 6.37
C VAL A 102 21.77 9.74 5.50
N LYS A 103 22.72 8.98 6.06
CA LYS A 103 23.44 7.92 5.35
C LYS A 103 22.50 6.80 4.88
N HIS A 104 21.52 6.42 5.69
CA HIS A 104 20.52 5.40 5.34
C HIS A 104 19.73 5.76 4.08
N TYR A 105 19.24 6.99 3.98
CA TYR A 105 18.37 7.42 2.87
C TYR A 105 19.14 7.98 1.66
N LEU A 106 20.24 8.70 1.88
CA LEU A 106 20.95 9.45 0.82
C LEU A 106 22.36 8.91 0.54
N GLY A 107 22.88 8.01 1.37
CA GLY A 107 24.29 7.61 1.33
C GLY A 107 24.73 7.00 0.00
N SER A 108 23.86 6.24 -0.66
CA SER A 108 24.14 5.58 -1.95
C SER A 108 23.84 6.43 -3.18
N LEU A 109 23.25 7.62 -3.02
CA LEU A 109 22.85 8.47 -4.14
C LEU A 109 23.97 9.42 -4.58
N ASN A 110 24.06 9.67 -5.89
CA ASN A 110 24.94 10.68 -6.46
C ASN A 110 24.36 12.09 -6.28
N GLU A 111 25.19 13.13 -6.40
CA GLU A 111 24.79 14.53 -6.22
C GLU A 111 23.77 15.02 -7.26
N ASP A 112 23.76 14.43 -8.45
CA ASP A 112 22.91 14.76 -9.58
C ASP A 112 21.65 13.88 -9.71
N ASP A 113 21.44 12.94 -8.78
CA ASP A 113 20.25 12.08 -8.70
C ASP A 113 19.02 12.83 -8.13
N TYR A 114 18.73 14.04 -8.62
CA TYR A 114 17.76 15.00 -8.05
C TYR A 114 16.38 14.37 -7.72
N ASP A 115 15.82 13.58 -8.64
CA ASP A 115 14.51 12.95 -8.45
C ASP A 115 14.55 11.83 -7.40
N LYS A 116 15.65 11.06 -7.35
CA LYS A 116 15.83 10.02 -6.32
C LYS A 116 16.09 10.65 -4.96
N ILE A 117 16.83 11.76 -4.91
CA ILE A 117 17.04 12.53 -3.68
C ILE A 117 15.69 13.02 -3.17
N LEU A 118 14.86 13.63 -4.01
CA LEU A 118 13.50 14.04 -3.64
C LEU A 118 12.67 12.86 -3.12
N TYR A 119 12.67 11.74 -3.85
CA TYR A 119 11.97 10.53 -3.44
C TYR A 119 12.43 10.00 -2.08
N GLN A 120 13.73 9.98 -1.80
CA GLN A 120 14.26 9.51 -0.51
C GLN A 120 13.97 10.49 0.62
N VAL A 121 13.98 11.81 0.36
CA VAL A 121 13.63 12.82 1.37
C VAL A 121 12.14 12.73 1.73
N GLN A 122 11.24 12.51 0.76
CA GLN A 122 9.82 12.25 1.07
C GLN A 122 9.64 10.93 1.80
N THR A 123 10.34 9.87 1.41
CA THR A 123 10.30 8.57 2.09
C THR A 123 10.72 8.72 3.55
N ALA A 124 11.87 9.33 3.82
CA ALA A 124 12.35 9.60 5.18
C ALA A 124 11.35 10.41 6.03
N SER A 125 10.69 11.40 5.41
CA SER A 125 9.68 12.22 6.07
C SER A 125 8.41 11.42 6.40
N GLY A 126 7.97 10.56 5.48
CA GLY A 126 6.81 9.67 5.67
C GLY A 126 7.08 8.58 6.70
N ASP A 127 8.27 7.98 6.66
CA ASP A 127 8.73 6.98 7.62
C ASP A 127 8.73 7.53 9.04
N TYR A 128 9.33 8.72 9.24
CA TYR A 128 9.34 9.40 10.51
C TYR A 128 7.93 9.70 11.04
N ALA A 129 7.06 10.25 10.20
CA ALA A 129 5.80 10.84 10.66
C ALA A 129 4.63 9.86 10.71
N ARG A 130 4.64 8.81 9.88
CA ARG A 130 3.47 7.95 9.60
C ARG A 130 3.80 6.47 9.59
N VAL A 131 4.71 6.03 8.73
CA VAL A 131 4.90 4.60 8.41
C VAL A 131 5.56 3.84 9.55
N CYS A 132 6.67 4.33 10.12
CA CYS A 132 7.32 3.62 11.23
C CYS A 132 6.44 3.60 12.49
N PRO A 133 5.76 4.70 12.91
CA PRO A 133 4.83 4.66 14.04
C PRO A 133 3.66 3.69 13.87
N SER A 134 3.04 3.61 12.68
CA SER A 134 1.91 2.71 12.42
C SER A 134 2.34 1.24 12.43
N ILE A 135 3.49 0.92 11.82
CA ILE A 135 4.07 -0.42 11.86
C ILE A 135 4.40 -0.80 13.30
N TYR A 136 5.01 0.10 14.07
CA TYR A 136 5.33 -0.16 15.47
C TYR A 136 4.08 -0.43 16.31
N MET A 137 2.97 0.28 16.06
CA MET A 137 1.68 0.00 16.69
C MET A 137 1.17 -1.40 16.29
N ALA A 138 1.16 -1.73 15.01
CA ALA A 138 0.71 -3.04 14.51
C ALA A 138 1.51 -4.20 15.11
N GLU A 139 2.83 -4.06 15.17
CA GLU A 139 3.70 -5.05 15.81
C GLU A 139 3.44 -5.18 17.31
N SER A 140 3.20 -4.06 18.00
CA SER A 140 2.93 -4.06 19.44
C SER A 140 1.62 -4.77 19.77
N VAL A 141 0.57 -4.51 18.98
CA VAL A 141 -0.71 -5.22 19.06
C VAL A 141 -0.53 -6.72 18.81
N ALA A 142 0.21 -7.10 17.77
CA ALA A 142 0.49 -8.49 17.45
C ALA A 142 1.30 -9.21 18.55
N LYS A 143 2.29 -8.54 19.16
CA LYS A 143 3.08 -9.07 20.28
C LYS A 143 2.23 -9.35 21.52
N LYS A 144 1.13 -8.61 21.71
CA LYS A 144 0.17 -8.82 22.80
C LYS A 144 -0.82 -9.96 22.52
N GLY A 145 -0.77 -10.58 21.34
CA GLY A 145 -1.62 -11.70 20.95
C GLY A 145 -2.90 -11.30 20.20
N ASN A 146 -3.10 -10.01 19.92
CA ASN A 146 -4.23 -9.51 19.14
C ASN A 146 -3.94 -9.56 17.64
N THR A 147 -4.99 -9.45 16.83
CA THR A 147 -4.91 -9.36 15.36
C THR A 147 -4.59 -7.93 14.94
N ALA A 148 -3.49 -7.75 14.21
CA ALA A 148 -3.21 -6.53 13.48
C ALA A 148 -3.30 -6.81 11.96
N LEU A 149 -4.33 -6.27 11.31
CA LEU A 149 -4.44 -6.26 9.86
C LEU A 149 -3.79 -4.98 9.34
N TYR A 150 -2.70 -5.14 8.59
CA TYR A 150 -1.98 -4.03 7.99
C TYR A 150 -2.24 -3.96 6.48
N TYR A 151 -2.65 -2.81 5.96
CA TYR A 151 -2.74 -2.58 4.52
C TYR A 151 -1.74 -1.52 4.05
N TYR A 152 -1.33 -1.62 2.78
CA TYR A 152 -0.47 -0.64 2.12
C TYR A 152 -1.11 -0.21 0.81
N PHE A 153 -1.58 1.04 0.74
CA PHE A 153 -2.33 1.55 -0.39
C PHE A 153 -1.39 2.17 -1.43
N VAL A 154 -1.37 1.56 -2.61
CA VAL A 154 -0.41 1.88 -3.69
C VAL A 154 -1.09 2.37 -4.98
N HIS A 155 -2.42 2.45 -4.99
CA HIS A 155 -3.15 2.91 -6.17
C HIS A 155 -3.17 4.44 -6.21
N ARG A 156 -2.67 5.02 -7.30
CA ARG A 156 -2.83 6.46 -7.54
C ARG A 156 -4.16 6.69 -8.27
N PRO A 157 -5.11 7.43 -7.68
CA PRO A 157 -6.40 7.69 -8.32
C PRO A 157 -6.23 8.40 -9.67
N SER A 158 -7.03 8.01 -10.66
CA SER A 158 -7.06 8.66 -11.98
C SER A 158 -7.41 10.15 -11.90
N SER A 159 -8.16 10.53 -10.86
CA SER A 159 -8.58 11.90 -10.56
C SER A 159 -7.68 12.65 -9.57
N ALA A 160 -6.52 12.09 -9.20
CA ALA A 160 -5.62 12.68 -8.21
C ALA A 160 -5.16 14.10 -8.65
N PRO A 161 -5.37 15.15 -7.82
CA PRO A 161 -5.03 16.53 -8.16
C PRO A 161 -3.52 16.84 -7.98
N TRP A 162 -2.77 15.92 -7.41
CA TRP A 162 -1.36 16.09 -7.05
C TRP A 162 -0.45 16.02 -8.27
N ALA A 163 0.75 16.61 -8.21
CA ALA A 163 1.76 16.39 -9.22
C ALA A 163 2.16 14.89 -9.29
N PRO A 164 2.58 14.36 -10.47
CA PRO A 164 2.93 12.95 -10.62
C PRO A 164 4.02 12.44 -9.66
N TRP A 165 5.03 13.27 -9.38
CA TRP A 165 6.14 12.91 -8.49
C TRP A 165 5.71 12.65 -7.04
N MET A 166 4.55 13.17 -6.62
CA MET A 166 4.03 12.97 -5.26
C MET A 166 3.50 11.56 -5.03
N GLY A 167 3.37 10.73 -6.08
CA GLY A 167 2.95 9.33 -5.98
C GLY A 167 1.54 9.18 -5.42
N VAL A 168 1.40 8.41 -4.33
CA VAL A 168 0.15 8.20 -3.60
C VAL A 168 0.25 8.88 -2.23
N PRO A 169 0.00 10.21 -2.16
CA PRO A 169 0.15 10.97 -0.93
C PRO A 169 -0.80 10.53 0.19
N HIS A 170 -0.53 11.05 1.39
CA HIS A 170 -1.40 10.93 2.56
C HIS A 170 -2.87 11.28 2.22
N PHE A 171 -3.82 10.46 2.67
CA PHE A 171 -5.28 10.53 2.44
C PHE A 171 -5.86 10.05 1.09
N GLU A 172 -5.04 9.66 0.10
CA GLU A 172 -5.55 9.20 -1.21
C GLU A 172 -6.45 7.97 -1.17
N GLU A 173 -6.32 7.12 -0.15
CA GLU A 173 -7.12 5.92 0.06
C GLU A 173 -8.50 6.25 0.65
N THR A 174 -8.63 7.38 1.35
CA THR A 174 -9.83 7.75 2.11
C THR A 174 -11.08 7.79 1.22
N PRO A 175 -11.10 8.43 0.04
CA PRO A 175 -12.27 8.43 -0.84
C PRO A 175 -12.75 7.02 -1.23
N PHE A 176 -11.84 6.05 -1.34
CA PHE A 176 -12.17 4.68 -1.70
C PHE A 176 -12.82 3.94 -0.54
N VAL A 177 -12.34 4.13 0.69
CA VAL A 177 -12.94 3.59 1.92
C VAL A 177 -14.38 4.08 2.10
N PHE A 178 -14.65 5.34 1.74
CA PHE A 178 -15.97 5.96 1.87
C PHE A 178 -16.88 5.83 0.64
N GLY A 179 -16.47 5.08 -0.39
CA GLY A 179 -17.34 4.81 -1.54
C GLY A 179 -17.49 5.97 -2.51
N TYR A 180 -16.57 6.93 -2.52
CA TYR A 180 -16.64 8.07 -3.45
C TYR A 180 -16.63 7.63 -4.93
N PRO A 181 -15.80 6.64 -5.37
CA PRO A 181 -15.90 6.09 -6.72
C PRO A 181 -17.26 5.46 -7.04
N LEU A 182 -17.98 4.95 -6.04
CA LEU A 182 -19.31 4.34 -6.22
C LEU A 182 -20.41 5.39 -6.27
N ARG A 183 -20.24 6.51 -5.56
CA ARG A 183 -21.17 7.64 -5.56
C ARG A 183 -21.11 8.44 -6.86
N TYR A 184 -19.93 8.56 -7.46
CA TYR A 184 -19.69 9.32 -8.69
C TYR A 184 -19.00 8.47 -9.76
N PRO A 185 -19.64 7.37 -10.21
CA PRO A 185 -18.99 6.37 -11.07
C PRO A 185 -18.52 6.92 -12.43
N SER A 186 -19.14 7.99 -12.93
CA SER A 186 -18.73 8.67 -14.16
C SER A 186 -17.33 9.30 -14.09
N ASN A 187 -16.81 9.54 -12.88
CA ASN A 187 -15.55 10.22 -12.65
C ASN A 187 -14.38 9.25 -12.41
N PHE A 188 -14.63 7.93 -12.41
CA PHE A 188 -13.67 6.90 -12.01
C PHE A 188 -13.70 5.70 -12.95
N ALA A 189 -12.55 5.06 -13.13
CA ALA A 189 -12.47 3.82 -13.88
C ALA A 189 -13.25 2.70 -13.19
N GLU A 190 -13.75 1.72 -13.96
CA GLU A 190 -14.47 0.56 -13.38
C GLU A 190 -13.61 -0.21 -12.37
N SER A 191 -12.29 -0.28 -12.59
CA SER A 191 -11.31 -0.87 -11.68
C SER A 191 -11.25 -0.11 -10.34
N GLU A 192 -11.40 1.21 -10.34
CA GLU A 192 -11.41 2.05 -9.13
C GLU A 192 -12.72 1.90 -8.35
N GLN A 193 -13.83 1.72 -9.05
CA GLN A 193 -15.10 1.35 -8.43
C GLN A 193 -15.02 -0.03 -7.78
N LEU A 194 -14.41 -1.01 -8.45
CA LEU A 194 -14.18 -2.34 -7.88
C LEU A 194 -13.28 -2.27 -6.64
N LEU A 195 -12.17 -1.54 -6.72
CA LEU A 195 -11.26 -1.30 -5.58
C LEU A 195 -12.01 -0.69 -4.39
N SER A 196 -12.84 0.32 -4.62
CA SER A 196 -13.64 0.94 -3.55
C SER A 196 -14.64 -0.03 -2.92
N ARG A 197 -15.33 -0.86 -3.71
CA ARG A 197 -16.19 -1.94 -3.20
C ARG A 197 -15.41 -2.90 -2.30
N GLN A 198 -14.23 -3.35 -2.74
CA GLN A 198 -13.38 -4.25 -1.97
C GLN A 198 -12.89 -3.62 -0.67
N MET A 199 -12.49 -2.35 -0.69
CA MET A 199 -12.07 -1.64 0.52
C MET A 199 -13.22 -1.50 1.52
N ILE A 200 -14.43 -1.13 1.07
CA ILE A 200 -15.62 -1.07 1.93
C ILE A 200 -15.91 -2.44 2.55
N GLU A 201 -15.83 -3.51 1.75
CA GLU A 201 -16.03 -4.88 2.25
C GLU A 201 -15.01 -5.24 3.32
N VAL A 202 -13.73 -4.94 3.10
CA VAL A 202 -12.64 -5.15 4.07
C VAL A 202 -12.92 -4.40 5.39
N TRP A 203 -13.18 -3.10 5.31
CA TRP A 203 -13.41 -2.25 6.48
C TRP A 203 -14.68 -2.64 7.25
N THR A 204 -15.78 -2.91 6.54
CA THR A 204 -17.06 -3.27 7.18
C THR A 204 -17.05 -4.69 7.74
N THR A 205 -16.33 -5.62 7.10
CA THR A 205 -16.14 -6.98 7.63
C THR A 205 -15.33 -6.94 8.91
N PHE A 206 -14.21 -6.20 8.91
CA PHE A 206 -13.40 -6.00 10.11
C PHE A 206 -14.23 -5.41 11.26
N ALA A 207 -15.02 -4.36 10.98
CA ALA A 207 -15.88 -3.74 11.99
C ALA A 207 -16.98 -4.67 12.55
N LYS A 208 -17.51 -5.59 11.75
CA LYS A 208 -18.59 -6.50 12.16
C LYS A 208 -18.11 -7.68 12.99
N SER A 209 -16.99 -8.30 12.61
CA SER A 209 -16.62 -9.62 13.15
C SER A 209 -15.27 -9.66 13.86
N GLY A 210 -14.41 -8.63 13.73
CA GLY A 210 -13.03 -8.65 14.23
C GLY A 210 -12.12 -9.73 13.61
N GLN A 211 -12.69 -10.75 12.95
CA GLN A 211 -11.97 -11.89 12.40
C GLN A 211 -11.90 -11.92 10.87
N ARG A 212 -10.65 -12.04 10.43
CA ARG A 212 -10.09 -12.76 9.26
C ARG A 212 -10.89 -12.69 7.97
N LEU A 213 -10.52 -11.69 7.15
CA LEU A 213 -10.58 -11.74 5.69
C LEU A 213 -9.71 -12.90 5.17
N PHE A 214 -10.14 -14.16 5.38
CA PHE A 214 -9.45 -15.35 4.88
C PHE A 214 -9.28 -15.34 3.36
N THR A 215 -9.99 -14.48 2.65
CA THR A 215 -9.96 -14.36 1.19
C THR A 215 -9.20 -13.15 0.65
N PHE A 216 -8.83 -12.15 1.47
CA PHE A 216 -8.31 -10.88 0.92
C PHE A 216 -7.12 -10.23 1.66
N VAL A 217 -6.88 -10.53 2.94
CA VAL A 217 -5.76 -9.91 3.68
C VAL A 217 -5.08 -10.97 4.56
N HIS A 218 -3.80 -11.23 4.31
CA HIS A 218 -3.04 -12.24 5.04
C HIS A 218 -2.91 -11.86 6.53
N LYS A 219 -3.04 -12.88 7.40
CA LYS A 219 -2.85 -12.78 8.85
C LYS A 219 -1.38 -12.53 9.17
N ALA A 220 -1.06 -11.44 9.86
CA ALA A 220 0.25 -11.26 10.50
C ALA A 220 0.33 -12.21 11.72
N ILE A 221 0.89 -13.41 11.52
CA ILE A 221 1.32 -14.28 12.63
C ILE A 221 2.76 -13.92 12.95
N ALA A 222 3.04 -13.74 14.24
CA ALA A 222 4.36 -13.44 14.79
C ALA A 222 5.45 -14.32 14.15
N ASN A 223 6.18 -13.77 13.18
CA ASN A 223 7.35 -14.38 12.58
C ASN A 223 8.52 -13.44 12.80
N SER A 224 9.62 -13.95 13.32
CA SER A 224 10.84 -13.21 13.67
C SER A 224 11.61 -12.61 12.48
N ALA A 225 11.03 -12.61 11.28
CA ALA A 225 11.63 -12.12 10.03
C ALA A 225 11.32 -10.65 9.70
N TRP A 226 10.46 -9.97 10.49
CA TRP A 226 10.08 -8.56 10.26
C TRP A 226 11.05 -7.52 10.82
N ARG A 227 12.27 -7.93 11.22
CA ARG A 227 13.30 -6.99 11.66
C ARG A 227 13.88 -6.24 10.45
N ASN A 228 13.18 -5.21 10.00
CA ASN A 228 13.70 -3.92 9.49
C ASN A 228 12.65 -3.24 8.58
N PRO A 229 12.20 -2.00 8.88
CA PRO A 229 11.65 -1.11 7.85
C PRO A 229 12.78 -0.71 6.87
N PRO A 230 12.48 -0.31 5.62
CA PRO A 230 13.34 -0.66 4.50
C PRO A 230 14.64 0.14 4.44
N THR A 231 15.74 -0.59 4.32
CA THR A 231 16.77 -0.28 3.31
C THR A 231 16.85 -1.48 2.38
N HIS A 232 16.72 -1.20 1.09
CA HIS A 232 17.32 -1.98 0.00
C HIS A 232 16.69 -3.33 -0.44
N ASP A 233 16.72 -3.49 -1.76
CA ASP A 233 16.69 -4.65 -2.67
C ASP A 233 15.68 -5.79 -2.53
N TRP A 234 14.98 -5.98 -1.41
CA TRP A 234 13.92 -6.99 -1.34
C TRP A 234 12.69 -6.62 -2.20
N TYR A 235 12.46 -5.31 -2.43
CA TYR A 235 11.49 -4.84 -3.44
C TYR A 235 11.97 -5.08 -4.89
N ALA A 236 13.26 -5.35 -5.12
CA ALA A 236 13.86 -5.48 -6.45
C ALA A 236 13.92 -6.94 -6.99
N GLY A 237 13.42 -7.92 -6.23
CA GLY A 237 13.42 -9.33 -6.63
C GLY A 237 12.06 -9.84 -7.12
N ASN A 238 11.67 -9.50 -8.35
CA ASN A 238 10.71 -10.26 -9.19
C ASN A 238 9.34 -10.65 -8.60
N ARG A 239 8.33 -9.78 -8.76
CA ARG A 239 7.10 -9.97 -9.59
C ARG A 239 5.89 -9.15 -9.07
N PRO A 240 5.12 -8.51 -9.97
CA PRO A 240 3.98 -7.65 -9.64
C PRO A 240 2.68 -8.44 -9.46
N GLY A 241 1.75 -7.86 -8.71
CA GLY A 241 0.32 -8.10 -8.90
C GLY A 241 -0.34 -9.14 -8.00
N LEU A 242 -1.55 -8.78 -7.58
CA LEU A 242 -2.52 -9.58 -6.84
C LEU A 242 -2.54 -11.08 -7.20
N SER A 243 -2.68 -11.93 -6.18
CA SER A 243 -3.38 -13.20 -6.33
C SER A 243 -4.66 -13.12 -5.52
N LEU A 244 -5.79 -12.88 -6.20
CA LEU A 244 -7.11 -13.26 -5.71
C LEU A 244 -7.05 -14.75 -5.36
N GLN A 245 -7.15 -15.12 -4.07
CA GLN A 245 -7.33 -16.52 -3.70
C GLN A 245 -8.68 -16.98 -4.22
N SER A 246 -8.65 -17.64 -5.38
CA SER A 246 -9.79 -18.35 -5.94
C SER A 246 -10.18 -19.51 -5.03
N VAL A 247 -11.49 -19.70 -4.84
CA VAL A 247 -12.09 -20.88 -4.22
C VAL A 247 -11.57 -22.15 -4.91
N GLY A 248 -11.05 -23.14 -4.16
CA GLY A 248 -10.60 -24.43 -4.72
C GLY A 248 -9.45 -25.09 -3.94
N THR A 249 -9.00 -26.25 -4.41
CA THR A 249 -7.83 -26.96 -3.83
C THR A 249 -6.52 -26.25 -4.17
N ARG A 250 -5.40 -26.62 -3.52
CA ARG A 250 -4.06 -26.07 -3.84
C ARG A 250 -3.68 -26.27 -5.32
N SER A 251 -4.12 -27.37 -5.93
CA SER A 251 -3.91 -27.63 -7.36
C SER A 251 -4.64 -26.59 -8.21
N THR A 252 -5.91 -26.37 -7.90
CA THR A 252 -6.78 -25.38 -8.55
C THR A 252 -6.22 -23.96 -8.48
N GLN A 253 -5.74 -23.55 -7.31
CA GLN A 253 -5.14 -22.23 -7.12
C GLN A 253 -3.85 -22.07 -7.93
N THR A 254 -3.05 -23.13 -8.03
CA THR A 254 -1.81 -23.13 -8.82
C THR A 254 -2.10 -23.00 -10.31
N ALA A 255 -3.08 -23.76 -10.82
CA ALA A 255 -3.50 -23.70 -12.22
C ALA A 255 -4.05 -22.30 -12.58
N LEU A 256 -4.91 -21.71 -11.75
CA LEU A 256 -5.45 -20.38 -11.99
C LEU A 256 -4.37 -19.28 -11.94
N ALA A 257 -3.44 -19.36 -11.00
CA ALA A 257 -2.33 -18.41 -10.90
C ALA A 257 -1.41 -18.48 -12.12
N ARG A 258 -1.15 -19.68 -12.64
CA ARG A 258 -0.31 -19.86 -13.83
C ARG A 258 -1.02 -19.43 -15.12
N LEU A 259 -2.35 -19.56 -15.21
CA LEU A 259 -3.13 -19.05 -16.36
C LEU A 259 -3.06 -17.53 -16.38
N ARG A 260 -3.38 -16.90 -15.24
CA ARG A 260 -3.33 -15.44 -15.05
C ARG A 260 -1.96 -14.85 -15.36
N SER A 261 -0.88 -15.57 -15.03
CA SER A 261 0.48 -15.10 -15.23
C SER A 261 1.12 -15.57 -16.54
N GLY A 262 0.41 -16.30 -17.39
CA GLY A 262 0.95 -16.82 -18.65
C GLY A 262 2.01 -17.92 -18.53
N HIS A 263 2.21 -18.47 -17.33
CA HIS A 263 3.22 -19.50 -17.05
C HIS A 263 2.64 -20.90 -17.29
N ILE A 264 2.26 -21.20 -18.53
CA ILE A 264 1.63 -22.47 -18.93
C ILE A 264 2.71 -23.54 -19.20
N LYS A 265 2.59 -24.72 -18.57
CA LYS A 265 3.36 -25.92 -18.88
C LYS A 265 2.78 -26.64 -20.11
N SER A 266 3.09 -26.15 -21.31
CA SER A 266 2.75 -26.85 -22.55
C SER A 266 3.65 -28.08 -22.76
N LEU A 267 3.04 -29.26 -22.96
CA LEU A 267 3.77 -30.53 -23.18
C LEU A 267 4.19 -30.79 -24.64
N LYS A 268 3.84 -29.92 -25.61
CA LYS A 268 4.28 -30.09 -27.01
C LYS A 268 4.67 -28.76 -27.66
N PHE A 269 5.81 -28.80 -28.34
CA PHE A 269 6.25 -27.78 -29.29
C PHE A 269 5.98 -28.32 -30.70
N ILE A 270 5.30 -27.53 -31.52
CA ILE A 270 5.14 -27.78 -32.96
C ILE A 270 5.72 -26.55 -33.67
N ASP A 271 6.67 -26.74 -34.59
CA ASP A 271 7.31 -25.66 -35.34
C ASP A 271 7.86 -24.50 -34.49
N LYS A 272 8.44 -24.84 -33.32
CA LYS A 272 8.98 -23.91 -32.30
C LYS A 272 7.93 -23.06 -31.56
N GLU A 273 6.64 -23.31 -31.79
CA GLU A 273 5.55 -22.68 -31.06
C GLU A 273 4.94 -23.64 -30.03
N LYS A 274 4.50 -23.10 -28.88
CA LYS A 274 3.82 -23.85 -27.83
C LYS A 274 2.37 -24.07 -28.27
N THR A 275 1.87 -25.30 -28.31
CA THR A 275 0.49 -25.58 -28.72
C THR A 275 -0.33 -26.22 -27.60
N PHE A 276 -1.64 -25.98 -27.60
CA PHE A 276 -2.59 -26.56 -26.65
C PHE A 276 -3.31 -27.75 -27.30
N SER A 277 -3.00 -28.98 -26.85
CA SER A 277 -3.42 -30.22 -27.52
C SER A 277 -4.93 -30.46 -27.56
N SER A 278 -5.70 -29.78 -26.71
CA SER A 278 -7.15 -29.88 -26.68
C SER A 278 -7.85 -28.81 -27.53
N CYS A 279 -7.10 -27.89 -28.18
CA CYS A 279 -7.68 -27.01 -29.20
C CYS A 279 -7.76 -27.75 -30.55
N PRO A 280 -8.89 -27.67 -31.28
CA PRO A 280 -8.94 -28.06 -32.70
C PRO A 280 -8.15 -27.14 -33.63
N CYS A 281 -7.61 -26.04 -33.12
CA CYS A 281 -6.85 -25.04 -33.85
C CYS A 281 -5.33 -25.23 -33.67
N SER A 282 -4.56 -24.98 -34.73
CA SER A 282 -3.10 -25.00 -34.70
C SER A 282 -2.50 -23.68 -34.19
N CYS A 283 -3.12 -23.04 -33.21
CA CYS A 283 -2.73 -21.71 -32.73
C CYS A 283 -1.78 -21.79 -31.51
N PRO A 284 -0.88 -20.79 -31.34
CA PRO A 284 -0.02 -20.69 -30.16
C PRO A 284 -0.83 -20.66 -28.86
N ALA A 285 -0.41 -21.44 -27.88
CA ALA A 285 -1.02 -21.48 -26.56
C ALA A 285 -0.73 -20.18 -25.79
N SER A 286 -1.75 -19.34 -25.65
CA SER A 286 -1.78 -18.19 -24.75
C SER A 286 -2.90 -18.38 -23.71
N PRO A 287 -2.86 -17.69 -22.55
CA PRO A 287 -3.94 -17.77 -21.58
C PRO A 287 -5.32 -17.42 -22.16
N ALA A 288 -5.41 -16.33 -22.93
CA ALA A 288 -6.66 -15.91 -23.57
C ALA A 288 -7.19 -17.00 -24.52
N HIS A 289 -6.31 -17.57 -25.34
CA HIS A 289 -6.68 -18.63 -26.27
C HIS A 289 -7.14 -19.91 -25.54
N ILE A 290 -6.43 -20.35 -24.49
CA ILE A 290 -6.85 -21.53 -23.71
C ILE A 290 -8.24 -21.32 -23.08
N ILE A 291 -8.50 -20.11 -22.56
CA ILE A 291 -9.77 -19.74 -21.94
C ILE A 291 -10.91 -19.74 -22.97
N ASP A 292 -10.70 -19.16 -24.14
CA ASP A 292 -11.68 -19.17 -25.24
C ASP A 292 -11.98 -20.59 -25.72
N CYS A 293 -10.97 -21.46 -25.83
CA CYS A 293 -11.14 -22.84 -26.31
C CYS A 293 -11.93 -23.74 -25.38
N ILE A 294 -11.88 -23.51 -24.07
CA ILE A 294 -12.68 -24.26 -23.09
C ILE A 294 -14.07 -23.62 -22.87
N GLY A 295 -14.43 -22.62 -23.68
CA GLY A 295 -15.72 -21.92 -23.60
C GLY A 295 -15.86 -21.02 -22.37
N ALA A 296 -14.75 -20.59 -21.78
CA ALA A 296 -14.72 -19.63 -20.69
C ALA A 296 -14.43 -18.21 -21.23
N SER A 297 -14.72 -17.20 -20.42
CA SER A 297 -14.39 -15.81 -20.71
C SER A 297 -13.25 -15.33 -19.81
N GLU A 298 -12.45 -14.38 -20.30
CA GLU A 298 -11.40 -13.74 -19.51
C GLU A 298 -11.95 -13.11 -18.22
N ARG A 299 -13.21 -12.64 -18.22
CA ARG A 299 -13.90 -12.13 -17.03
C ARG A 299 -14.02 -13.18 -15.92
N GLN A 300 -14.18 -14.46 -16.26
CA GLN A 300 -14.23 -15.56 -15.28
C GLN A 300 -12.86 -15.91 -14.72
N LEU A 301 -11.77 -15.61 -15.46
CA LEU A 301 -10.41 -15.78 -14.95
C LEU A 301 -10.11 -14.82 -13.79
N TRP A 302 -10.74 -13.64 -13.80
CA TRP A 302 -10.50 -12.57 -12.83
C TRP A 302 -11.64 -12.36 -11.82
N SER A 303 -12.74 -13.09 -11.93
CA SER A 303 -13.83 -13.06 -10.95
C SER A 303 -13.48 -13.84 -9.66
N GLY A 304 -13.99 -13.38 -8.51
CA GLY A 304 -13.83 -14.08 -7.22
C GLY A 304 -14.67 -15.37 -7.12
N GLU A 305 -15.60 -15.59 -8.06
CA GLU A 305 -16.48 -16.76 -8.16
C GLU A 305 -15.82 -17.86 -9.02
N GLY A 306 -14.70 -18.40 -8.55
CA GLY A 306 -13.88 -19.35 -9.31
C GLY A 306 -14.54 -20.70 -9.62
N LYS A 307 -15.70 -21.05 -9.03
CA LYS A 307 -16.28 -22.41 -9.16
C LYS A 307 -16.56 -22.84 -10.60
N GLY A 308 -17.18 -21.98 -11.42
CA GLY A 308 -17.53 -22.33 -12.80
C GLY A 308 -16.31 -22.49 -13.72
N LEU A 309 -15.25 -21.69 -13.53
CA LEU A 309 -14.02 -21.82 -14.30
C LEU A 309 -13.22 -23.06 -13.89
N VAL A 310 -13.20 -23.38 -12.60
CA VAL A 310 -12.50 -24.56 -12.08
C VAL A 310 -13.11 -25.85 -12.63
N GLU A 311 -14.44 -25.95 -12.67
CA GLU A 311 -15.12 -27.10 -13.29
C GLU A 311 -14.77 -27.26 -14.78
N LEU A 312 -14.61 -26.16 -15.51
CA LEU A 312 -14.20 -26.17 -16.92
C LEU A 312 -12.74 -26.61 -17.09
N LEU A 313 -11.84 -26.16 -16.22
CA LEU A 313 -10.43 -26.55 -16.24
C LEU A 313 -10.24 -28.04 -15.90
N GLU A 314 -10.98 -28.55 -14.93
CA GLU A 314 -10.98 -29.97 -14.56
C GLU A 314 -11.56 -30.83 -15.69
N ARG A 315 -12.71 -30.44 -16.26
CA ARG A 315 -13.37 -31.17 -17.36
C ARG A 315 -12.47 -31.33 -18.59
N HIS A 316 -11.69 -30.30 -18.93
CA HIS A 316 -10.83 -30.29 -20.11
C HIS A 316 -9.40 -30.75 -19.81
N GLY A 317 -9.12 -31.25 -18.60
CA GLY A 317 -7.81 -31.79 -18.23
C GLY A 317 -6.68 -30.74 -18.20
N VAL A 318 -7.02 -29.47 -17.97
CA VAL A 318 -6.09 -28.33 -18.07
C VAL A 318 -5.37 -28.07 -16.74
N MET A 319 -5.80 -28.72 -15.66
CA MET A 319 -5.28 -28.51 -14.30
C MET A 319 -3.77 -28.77 -14.16
N ASP A 320 -3.23 -29.73 -14.90
CA ASP A 320 -1.80 -30.09 -14.85
C ASP A 320 -0.96 -29.38 -15.92
N LEU A 321 -1.61 -28.78 -16.92
CA LEU A 321 -1.00 -28.10 -18.07
C LEU A 321 -0.68 -26.64 -17.79
N VAL A 322 -1.24 -26.08 -16.73
CA VAL A 322 -0.99 -24.71 -16.35
C VAL A 322 -0.07 -24.70 -15.15
#